data_AF-A0A3A4RP06-F1
#
_entry.id   AF-A0A3A4RP06-F1
#
_cell.length_a   1.000
_cell.length_b   1.000
_cell.length_c   1.000
_cell.angle_alpha   90.00
_cell.angle_beta   90.00
_cell.angle_gamma   90.00
#
_symmetry.space_group_name_H-M   'P 1'
#
loop_
_entity.id
_entity.type
_entity.pdbx_description
1 polymer ?
#
loop_
_entity_poly.entity_id
_entity_poly.type
_entity_poly.pdbx_seq_one_letter_code
_entity_poly.pdbx_strand_id
1 'polypeptide(L)'
;MTYTHRHIIAGVSWFFGLPAVGISLLFSGLLPVDQSVGAATISLLWGAGLLGVFGSWAWQDAPQHGKSRYVALSFTMGWILLPFLVVFPYLLLTRGVKEGFASSLQWFCVVIGVLIFFVGVIPWLGRTFF
;
A
#
# COMPACT_ATOMS: atom_id res chain seq x y z
N MET A 1 -10.92 -5.25 -24.69
CA MET A 1 -11.04 -4.30 -23.56
C MET A 1 -9.87 -3.34 -23.61
N THR A 2 -10.09 -2.02 -23.51
CA THR A 2 -9.02 -1.03 -23.43
C THR A 2 -8.21 -1.25 -22.15
N TYR A 3 -6.88 -1.05 -22.21
CA TYR A 3 -5.96 -1.27 -21.08
C TYR A 3 -6.39 -0.54 -19.81
N THR A 4 -6.93 0.67 -19.95
CA THR A 4 -7.51 1.47 -18.88
C THR A 4 -8.63 0.74 -18.15
N HIS A 5 -9.51 0.04 -18.87
CA HIS A 5 -10.65 -0.64 -18.28
C HIS A 5 -10.22 -1.80 -17.37
N ARG A 6 -9.18 -2.54 -17.76
CA ARG A 6 -8.58 -3.61 -16.93
C ARG A 6 -7.99 -3.06 -15.63
N HIS A 7 -7.30 -1.94 -15.68
CA HIS A 7 -6.68 -1.33 -14.50
C HIS A 7 -7.71 -0.67 -13.58
N ILE A 8 -8.79 -0.10 -14.13
CA ILE A 8 -9.93 0.39 -13.34
C ILE A 8 -10.57 -0.77 -12.58
N ILE A 9 -10.85 -1.89 -13.25
CA ILE A 9 -11.42 -3.08 -12.59
C ILE A 9 -10.47 -3.61 -11.51
N ALA A 10 -9.17 -3.73 -11.82
CA ALA A 10 -8.17 -4.15 -10.83
C ALA A 10 -8.10 -3.18 -9.63
N GLY A 11 -8.15 -1.87 -9.89
CA GLY A 11 -8.17 -0.83 -8.86
C GLY A 11 -9.40 -0.92 -7.97
N VAL A 12 -10.60 -1.05 -8.57
CA VAL A 12 -11.88 -1.22 -7.84
C VAL A 12 -11.86 -2.51 -7.02
N SER A 13 -11.46 -3.63 -7.61
CA SER A 13 -11.34 -4.90 -6.90
C SER A 13 -10.37 -4.83 -5.74
N TRP A 14 -9.26 -4.11 -5.87
CA TRP A 14 -8.31 -3.91 -4.77
C TRP A 14 -8.87 -2.97 -3.70
N PHE A 15 -9.52 -1.89 -4.12
CA PHE A 15 -10.08 -0.86 -3.26
C PHE A 15 -11.12 -1.43 -2.30
N PHE A 16 -11.97 -2.34 -2.78
CA PHE A 16 -13.04 -2.97 -1.99
C PHE A 16 -12.69 -4.36 -1.46
N GLY A 17 -11.88 -5.13 -2.18
CA GLY A 17 -11.56 -6.52 -1.82
C GLY A 17 -10.69 -6.63 -0.58
N LEU A 18 -9.67 -5.78 -0.45
CA LEU A 18 -8.75 -5.87 0.70
C LEU A 18 -9.43 -5.45 2.03
N PRO A 19 -10.24 -4.37 2.07
CA PRO A 19 -11.07 -4.08 3.23
C PRO A 19 -12.07 -5.19 3.53
N ALA A 20 -12.72 -5.78 2.52
CA ALA A 20 -13.68 -6.87 2.74
C ALA A 20 -13.02 -8.11 3.36
N VAL A 21 -11.83 -8.49 2.91
CA VAL A 21 -11.04 -9.59 3.49
C VAL A 21 -10.60 -9.24 4.91
N GLY A 22 -10.06 -8.03 5.13
CA GLY A 22 -9.63 -7.58 6.46
C GLY A 22 -10.78 -7.57 7.48
N ILE A 23 -11.95 -7.07 7.09
CA ILE A 23 -13.18 -7.10 7.90
C ILE A 23 -13.60 -8.55 8.19
N SER A 24 -13.57 -9.42 7.19
CA SER A 24 -13.94 -10.83 7.37
C SER A 24 -13.02 -11.57 8.36
N LEU A 25 -11.70 -11.32 8.27
CA LEU A 25 -10.71 -11.90 9.19
C LEU A 25 -10.82 -11.36 10.62
N LEU A 26 -11.25 -10.10 10.78
CA LEU A 26 -11.58 -9.51 12.08
C LEU A 26 -12.83 -10.16 12.68
N PHE A 27 -13.90 -10.31 11.90
CA PHE A 27 -15.13 -10.97 12.38
C PHE A 27 -14.93 -12.46 12.69
N SER A 28 -14.00 -13.13 11.99
CA SER A 28 -13.66 -14.53 12.27
C SER A 28 -12.72 -14.70 13.47
N GLY A 29 -12.30 -13.62 14.13
CA GLY A 29 -11.38 -13.66 15.28
C GLY A 29 -9.95 -14.11 14.94
N LEU A 30 -9.59 -14.15 13.64
CA LEU A 30 -8.26 -14.55 13.18
C LEU A 30 -7.24 -13.42 13.28
N LEU A 31 -7.71 -12.17 13.31
CA LEU A 31 -6.90 -11.01 13.64
C LEU A 31 -7.23 -10.57 15.07
N PRO A 32 -6.24 -10.46 15.98
CA PRO A 32 -6.46 -9.91 17.31
C PRO A 32 -6.98 -8.47 17.21
N VAL A 33 -7.82 -8.09 18.19
CA VAL A 33 -8.47 -6.76 18.26
C VAL A 33 -7.49 -5.70 18.81
N ASP A 34 -6.18 -5.91 18.74
CA ASP A 34 -5.21 -4.84 19.00
C ASP A 34 -5.20 -3.88 17.79
N GLN A 35 -6.22 -3.01 17.76
CA GLN A 35 -6.67 -2.26 16.60
C GLN A 35 -5.61 -1.40 15.92
N SER A 36 -4.52 -1.04 16.60
CA SER A 36 -3.52 -0.10 16.08
C SER A 36 -2.61 -0.71 15.02
N VAL A 37 -2.08 -1.92 15.24
CA VAL A 37 -1.14 -2.57 14.31
C VAL A 37 -1.89 -3.22 13.15
N GLY A 38 -3.03 -3.85 13.42
CA GLY A 38 -3.89 -4.44 12.39
C GLY A 38 -4.43 -3.40 11.41
N ALA A 39 -4.99 -2.29 11.90
CA ALA A 39 -5.51 -1.23 11.04
C ALA A 39 -4.41 -0.52 10.24
N ALA A 40 -3.24 -0.27 10.85
CA ALA A 40 -2.09 0.28 10.14
C ALA A 40 -1.62 -0.65 9.02
N THR A 41 -1.52 -1.96 9.29
CA THR A 41 -1.11 -2.96 8.31
C THR A 41 -2.10 -3.04 7.13
N ILE A 42 -3.40 -3.11 7.41
CA ILE A 42 -4.44 -3.14 6.36
C ILE A 42 -4.39 -1.86 5.51
N SER A 43 -4.25 -0.70 6.14
CA SER A 43 -4.16 0.59 5.43
C SER A 43 -2.93 0.65 4.53
N LEU A 44 -1.80 0.10 4.97
CA LEU A 44 -0.56 0.03 4.20
C LEU A 44 -0.65 -0.98 3.05
N LEU A 45 -1.20 -2.17 3.27
CA LEU A 45 -1.45 -3.16 2.22
C LEU A 45 -2.38 -2.60 1.14
N TRP A 46 -3.42 -1.90 1.56
CA TRP A 46 -4.38 -1.24 0.68
C TRP A 46 -3.69 -0.17 -0.18
N GLY A 47 -2.95 0.75 0.45
CA GLY A 47 -2.20 1.79 -0.25
C GLY A 47 -1.12 1.23 -1.19
N ALA A 48 -0.35 0.24 -0.74
CA ALA A 48 0.70 -0.40 -1.52
C ALA A 48 0.15 -1.07 -2.79
N GLY A 49 -0.98 -1.76 -2.71
CA GLY A 49 -1.55 -2.37 -3.91
C GLY A 49 -2.23 -1.36 -4.84
N LEU A 50 -2.82 -0.27 -4.34
CA LEU A 50 -3.26 0.83 -5.20
C LEU A 50 -2.09 1.46 -5.97
N LEU A 51 -0.95 1.64 -5.31
CA LEU A 51 0.29 2.08 -5.95
C LEU A 51 0.78 1.09 -7.01
N GLY A 52 0.67 -0.21 -6.75
CA GLY A 52 0.96 -1.26 -7.72
C GLY A 52 0.08 -1.17 -8.96
N VAL A 53 -1.24 -1.00 -8.78
CA VAL A 53 -2.20 -0.84 -9.89
C VAL A 53 -1.93 0.43 -10.67
N PHE A 54 -1.75 1.57 -9.99
CA PHE A 54 -1.44 2.85 -10.63
C PHE A 54 -0.09 2.83 -11.34
N GLY A 55 0.94 2.23 -10.72
CA GLY A 55 2.27 2.13 -11.32
C GLY A 55 2.27 1.24 -12.56
N SER A 56 1.53 0.13 -12.54
CA SER A 56 1.35 -0.75 -13.69
C SER A 56 0.61 -0.05 -14.83
N TRP A 57 -0.45 0.69 -14.51
CA TRP A 57 -1.18 1.50 -15.48
C TRP A 57 -0.27 2.58 -16.08
N ALA A 58 0.39 3.38 -15.24
CA ALA A 58 1.29 4.46 -15.64
C ALA A 58 2.44 3.97 -16.54
N TRP A 59 2.97 2.78 -16.29
CA TRP A 59 4.02 2.16 -17.11
C TRP A 59 3.57 1.90 -18.55
N GLN A 60 2.30 1.53 -18.73
CA GLN A 60 1.71 1.19 -20.03
C GLN A 60 1.10 2.41 -20.73
N ASP A 61 0.61 3.38 -19.96
CA ASP A 61 -0.06 4.60 -20.43
C ASP A 61 0.94 5.67 -20.87
N ALA A 62 2.01 5.91 -20.10
CA ALA A 62 2.98 6.96 -20.39
C ALA A 62 3.59 6.91 -21.81
N PRO A 63 3.97 5.75 -22.37
CA PRO A 63 4.48 5.66 -23.74
C PRO A 63 3.44 6.04 -24.80
N GLN A 64 2.15 5.79 -24.55
CA GLN A 64 1.06 6.12 -25.48
C GLN A 64 0.89 7.64 -25.61
N HIS A 65 1.33 8.39 -24.60
CA HIS A 65 1.30 9.84 -24.57
C HIS A 65 2.69 10.48 -24.82
N GLY A 66 3.68 9.71 -25.28
CA GLY A 66 5.04 10.20 -25.55
C GLY A 66 5.80 10.65 -24.30
N LYS A 67 5.41 10.16 -23.11
CA LYS A 67 6.03 10.48 -21.83
C LYS A 67 6.96 9.36 -21.37
N SER A 68 7.97 9.74 -20.57
CA SER A 68 8.90 8.78 -19.97
C SER A 68 8.22 7.92 -18.91
N ARG A 69 8.37 6.60 -19.02
CA ARG A 69 7.89 5.63 -18.03
C ARG A 69 8.45 5.89 -16.63
N TYR A 70 9.72 6.29 -16.57
CA TYR A 70 10.41 6.53 -15.30
C TYR A 70 9.87 7.76 -14.56
N VAL A 71 9.44 8.79 -15.30
CA VAL A 71 8.82 9.99 -14.70
C VAL A 71 7.43 9.67 -14.16
N ALA A 72 6.65 8.87 -14.89
CA ALA A 72 5.34 8.45 -14.42
C ALA A 72 5.43 7.53 -13.19
N LEU A 73 6.36 6.57 -13.20
CA LEU A 73 6.63 5.73 -12.04
C LEU A 73 7.17 6.51 -10.83
N SER A 74 8.09 7.45 -11.03
CA SER A 74 8.63 8.24 -9.91
C SER A 74 7.55 9.11 -9.29
N PHE A 75 6.65 9.67 -10.11
CA PHE A 75 5.45 10.35 -9.61
C PHE A 75 4.58 9.41 -8.77
N THR A 76 4.28 8.20 -9.26
CA THR A 76 3.51 7.21 -8.49
C THR A 76 4.21 6.81 -7.20
N MET A 77 5.52 6.54 -7.22
CA MET A 77 6.29 6.18 -6.02
C MET A 77 6.36 7.33 -5.01
N GLY A 78 6.30 8.58 -5.47
CA GLY A 78 6.25 9.76 -4.60
C GLY A 78 5.05 9.77 -3.64
N TRP A 79 3.94 9.12 -4.00
CA TRP A 79 2.77 8.98 -3.12
C TRP A 79 3.06 8.15 -1.87
N ILE A 80 4.09 7.29 -1.87
CA ILE A 80 4.54 6.59 -0.66
C ILE A 80 5.05 7.56 0.39
N LEU A 81 5.58 8.72 -0.01
CA LEU A 81 6.14 9.72 0.91
C LEU A 81 5.06 10.48 1.68
N LEU A 82 3.86 10.64 1.12
CA LEU A 82 2.75 11.35 1.77
C LEU A 82 2.36 10.75 3.14
N PRO A 83 2.19 9.41 3.27
CA PRO A 83 2.02 8.77 4.57
C PRO A 83 3.09 9.14 5.58
N PHE A 84 4.37 9.15 5.20
CA PHE A 84 5.46 9.55 6.11
C PHE A 84 5.32 11.01 6.52
N LEU A 85 5.04 11.91 5.57
CA LEU A 85 4.88 13.34 5.84
C LEU A 85 3.66 13.65 6.72
N VAL A 86 2.63 12.82 6.71
CA VAL A 86 1.40 13.04 7.50
C VAL A 86 1.46 12.32 8.85
N VAL A 87 1.86 11.05 8.86
CA VAL A 87 1.79 10.18 10.06
C VAL A 87 2.86 10.55 11.08
N PHE A 88 4.09 10.83 10.65
CA PHE A 88 5.19 11.14 11.58
C PHE A 88 4.91 12.41 12.40
N PRO A 89 4.54 13.56 11.78
CA PRO A 89 4.21 14.76 12.53
C PRO A 89 2.96 14.56 13.40
N TYR A 90 1.95 13.86 12.89
CA TYR A 90 0.74 13.55 13.66
C TYR A 90 1.05 12.77 14.95
N LEU A 91 1.89 11.73 14.87
CA LEU A 91 2.26 10.93 16.05
C LEU A 91 3.11 11.72 17.05
N LEU A 92 4.01 12.58 16.58
CA LEU A 92 4.79 13.47 17.44
C LEU A 92 3.92 14.51 18.15
N LEU A 93 2.95 15.09 17.44
CA LEU A 93 2.02 16.08 18.00
C LEU A 93 1.06 15.46 19.02
N THR A 94 0.53 14.26 18.74
CA THR A 94 -0.52 13.65 19.57
C THR A 94 0.01 12.87 20.78
N ARG A 95 1.23 12.32 20.69
CA ARG A 95 1.82 11.47 21.76
C ARG A 95 3.03 12.09 22.45
N GLY A 96 3.43 13.30 22.05
CA GLY A 96 4.65 13.94 22.53
C GLY A 96 5.91 13.31 21.95
N VAL A 97 7.07 13.90 22.25
CA VAL A 97 8.33 13.56 21.58
C VAL A 97 8.74 12.10 21.82
N LYS A 98 8.80 11.65 23.07
CA LYS A 98 9.32 10.32 23.42
C LYS A 98 8.43 9.18 22.90
N GLU A 99 7.13 9.25 23.17
CA GLU A 99 6.19 8.21 22.73
C GLU A 99 5.84 8.33 21.24
N GLY A 100 5.86 9.55 20.69
CA GLY A 100 5.68 9.80 19.27
C GLY A 100 6.80 9.21 18.43
N PHE A 101 8.06 9.32 18.86
CA PHE A 101 9.18 8.65 18.19
C PHE A 101 9.07 7.12 18.25
N ALA A 102 8.75 6.56 19.42
CA ALA A 102 8.54 5.11 19.57
C ALA A 102 7.41 4.59 18.67
N SER A 103 6.28 5.31 18.64
CA SER A 103 5.13 4.97 17.78
C SER A 103 5.45 5.12 16.30
N SER A 104 6.23 6.14 15.93
CA SER A 104 6.66 6.37 14.56
C SER A 104 7.62 5.28 14.08
N LEU A 105 8.51 4.80 14.96
CA LEU A 105 9.39 3.67 14.66
C LEU A 105 8.60 2.38 14.47
N GLN A 106 7.61 2.11 15.33
CA GLN A 106 6.72 0.95 15.16
C GLN A 106 6.00 0.99 13.82
N TRP A 107 5.42 2.15 13.46
CA TRP A 107 4.76 2.32 12.17
C TRP A 107 5.75 2.14 11.01
N PHE A 108 6.96 2.67 11.10
CA PHE A 108 8.02 2.48 10.12
C PHE A 108 8.37 0.99 9.92
N CYS A 109 8.49 0.22 11.00
CA CYS A 109 8.72 -1.22 10.94
C CYS A 109 7.58 -1.96 10.24
N VAL A 110 6.32 -1.57 10.48
CA VAL A 110 5.16 -2.14 9.76
C VAL A 110 5.24 -1.84 8.26
N VAL A 111 5.60 -0.60 7.88
CA VAL A 111 5.79 -0.23 6.46
C VAL A 111 6.85 -1.09 5.80
N ILE A 112 8.00 -1.28 6.44
CA ILE A 112 9.06 -2.16 5.94
C ILE A 112 8.57 -3.60 5.82
N GLY A 113 7.87 -4.12 6.83
CA GLY A 113 7.33 -5.48 6.81
C GLY A 113 6.38 -5.71 5.63
N VAL A 114 5.49 -4.75 5.38
CA VAL A 114 4.59 -4.75 4.21
C VAL A 114 5.40 -4.69 2.90
N LEU A 115 6.39 -3.81 2.80
CA LEU A 115 7.26 -3.72 1.62
C LEU A 115 7.99 -5.03 1.34
N ILE A 116 8.55 -5.68 2.36
CA ILE A 116 9.22 -6.98 2.24
C ILE A 116 8.23 -8.04 1.76
N PHE A 117 6.98 -8.05 2.27
CA PHE A 117 5.95 -8.95 1.79
C PHE A 117 5.66 -8.75 0.30
N PHE A 118 5.48 -7.50 -0.15
CA PHE A 118 5.20 -7.20 -1.56
C PHE A 118 6.40 -7.51 -2.48
N VAL A 119 7.63 -7.20 -2.06
CA VAL A 119 8.84 -7.43 -2.87
C VAL A 119 9.26 -8.91 -2.85
N GLY A 120 9.06 -9.61 -1.74
CA GLY A 120 9.49 -11.00 -1.57
C GLY A 120 8.44 -12.01 -2.02
N VAL A 121 7.19 -11.87 -1.56
CA VAL A 121 6.17 -12.92 -1.70
C VAL A 121 5.45 -12.84 -3.05
N ILE A 122 5.13 -11.65 -3.55
CA ILE A 122 4.37 -11.52 -4.80
C ILE A 122 5.16 -12.00 -6.02
N PRO A 123 6.46 -11.66 -6.20
CA PRO A 123 7.27 -12.23 -7.27
C PRO A 123 7.49 -13.74 -7.13
N TRP A 124 7.52 -14.25 -5.90
CA TRP A 124 7.62 -15.69 -5.64
C TRP A 124 6.35 -16.44 -6.06
N LEU A 125 5.17 -15.91 -5.72
CA LEU A 125 3.87 -16.44 -6.20
C LEU A 125 3.76 -16.35 -7.73
N GLY A 126 4.23 -15.26 -8.33
CA GLY A 126 4.24 -15.09 -9.79
C GLY A 126 5.15 -16.06 -10.54
N ARG A 127 6.19 -16.62 -9.91
CA ARG A 127 7.06 -17.65 -10.51
C ARG A 127 6.60 -19.08 -10.26
N THR A 128 5.74 -19.29 -9.26
CA THR A 128 5.28 -20.63 -8.86
C THR A 128 3.94 -21.00 -9.47
N PHE A 129 3.12 -20.01 -9.84
CA PHE A 129 1.77 -20.23 -10.36
C PHE A 129 1.54 -19.79 -11.82
N PHE A 130 2.56 -19.22 -12.49
CA PHE A 130 2.51 -18.82 -13.91
C PHE A 130 3.77 -19.26 -14.67
#